data_AF-A0A938PCP4-F1
#
_entry.id   AF-A0A938PCP4-F1
#
_cell.length_a   1.000
_cell.length_b   1.000
_cell.length_c   1.000
_cell.angle_alpha   90.00
_cell.angle_beta   90.00
_cell.angle_gamma   90.00
#
_symmetry.space_group_name_H-M   'P 1'
#
loop_
_entity.id
_entity.type
_entity.pdbx_description
1 polymer ?
#
loop_
_entity_poly.entity_id
_entity_poly.type
_entity_poly.pdbx_seq_one_letter_code
_entity_poly.pdbx_strand_id
1 'polypeptide(L)' 'MKDKIVILFLLVALISLLIGLIGKISATNLYFANSTWHAFAQTSLLFAIAWSLGKSSVSK' A
#
# COMPACT_ATOMS: atom_id res chain seq x y z
N MET A 1 -11.95 -10.26 -12.56
CA MET A 1 -12.14 -9.29 -11.45
C MET A 1 -11.24 -9.55 -10.22
N LYS A 2 -10.56 -10.72 -10.13
CA LYS A 2 -9.81 -11.18 -8.95
C LYS A 2 -8.41 -10.57 -8.85
N ASP A 3 -7.70 -10.45 -9.97
CA ASP A 3 -6.36 -9.84 -10.03
C ASP A 3 -6.44 -8.32 -9.90
N LYS A 4 -7.58 -7.75 -10.29
CA LYS A 4 -7.83 -6.30 -10.26
C LYS A 4 -7.79 -5.74 -8.84
N ILE A 5 -8.24 -6.49 -7.83
CA ILE A 5 -8.22 -6.03 -6.43
C ILE A 5 -6.81 -6.07 -5.84
N VAL A 6 -6.04 -7.13 -6.11
CA VAL A 6 -4.64 -7.21 -5.65
C VAL A 6 -3.80 -6.15 -6.34
N ILE A 7 -3.98 -5.96 -7.64
CA ILE A 7 -3.35 -4.88 -8.42
C ILE A 7 -3.76 -3.50 -7.90
N LEU A 8 -5.02 -3.31 -7.50
CA LEU A 8 -5.50 -2.05 -6.93
C LEU A 8 -4.78 -1.73 -5.62
N PHE A 9 -4.69 -2.68 -4.68
CA PHE A 9 -3.96 -2.47 -3.42
C PHE A 9 -2.45 -2.29 -3.64
N LEU A 10 -1.87 -2.96 -4.62
CA LEU A 10 -0.48 -2.78 -5.02
C LEU A 10 -0.24 -1.36 -5.58
N LEU A 11 -1.13 -0.87 -6.43
CA LEU A 11 -1.07 0.49 -6.98
C LEU A 11 -1.23 1.55 -5.88
N VAL A 12 -2.17 1.35 -4.95
CA VAL A 12 -2.37 2.25 -3.81
C VAL A 12 -1.13 2.28 -2.91
N ALA A 13 -0.50 1.14 -2.65
CA ALA A 13 0.75 1.07 -1.90
C ALA A 13 1.89 1.81 -2.64
N LEU A 14 2.00 1.65 -3.96
CA LEU A 14 3.00 2.34 -4.79
C LEU A 14 2.81 3.87 -4.76
N ILE A 15 1.57 4.34 -4.93
CA ILE A 15 1.22 5.77 -4.89
C ILE A 15 1.51 6.36 -3.51
N SER A 16 1.15 5.65 -2.43
CA SER A 16 1.44 6.07 -1.06
C SER A 16 2.95 6.24 -0.81
N LEU A 17 3.76 5.33 -1.37
CA LEU A 17 5.22 5.37 -1.24
C LEU A 17 5.82 6.55 -2.03
N LEU A 18 5.29 6.82 -3.23
CA LEU A 18 5.68 8.00 -4.02
C LEU A 18 5.31 9.32 -3.34
N ILE A 19 4.11 9.41 -2.75
CA ILE A 19 3.69 10.61 -1.99
C ILE A 19 4.58 10.82 -0.77
N GLY A 20 4.89 9.76 -0.02
CA GLY A 20 5.84 9.83 1.11
C GLY A 20 7.23 10.27 0.66
N LEU A 21 7.73 9.72 -0.44
CA LEU A 21 9.04 10.09 -1.00
C LEU A 21 9.09 11.55 -1.47
N ILE A 22 8.06 12.03 -2.16
CA ILE A 22 7.94 13.43 -2.60
C ILE A 22 7.86 14.37 -1.39
N GLY A 23 7.14 13.98 -0.34
CA GLY A 23 7.08 14.70 0.93
C GLY A 23 8.44 14.81 1.61
N LYS A 24 9.20 13.71 1.64
CA LYS A 24 10.57 13.69 2.19
C LYS A 24 11.52 14.60 1.40
N ILE A 25 11.43 14.60 0.07
CA ILE A 25 12.31 15.39 -0.80
C ILE A 25 11.95 16.88 -0.78
N SER A 26 10.65 17.21 -0.75
CA SER A 26 10.20 18.60 -0.82
C SER A 26 10.39 19.36 0.49
N ALA A 27 10.79 18.71 1.59
CA ALA A 27 10.81 19.26 2.95
C ALA A 27 9.50 19.99 3.34
N THR A 28 8.43 19.75 2.58
CA THR A 28 7.12 20.28 2.82
C THR A 28 6.54 19.43 3.93
N ASN A 29 6.03 20.10 4.97
CA ASN A 29 5.10 19.49 5.91
C ASN A 29 3.82 19.13 5.15
N LEU A 30 3.88 18.11 4.29
CA LEU A 30 2.68 17.40 3.84
C LEU A 30 1.88 17.12 5.11
N TYR A 31 0.57 17.35 5.04
CA TYR A 31 -0.37 17.28 6.17
C TYR A 31 -0.27 16.00 7.03
N PHE A 32 0.43 14.96 6.54
CA PHE A 32 0.78 13.76 7.27
C PHE A 32 2.29 13.50 7.21
N ALA A 33 2.88 13.20 8.38
CA ALA A 33 4.28 12.87 8.51
C ALA A 33 4.68 11.74 7.55
N ASN A 34 5.90 11.79 7.01
CA ASN A 34 6.45 10.77 6.12
C ASN A 34 6.31 9.34 6.69
N SER A 35 6.38 9.18 8.02
CA SER A 35 6.17 7.91 8.72
C SER A 35 4.76 7.33 8.51
N THR A 36 3.72 8.18 8.43
CA THR A 36 2.33 7.76 8.22
C THR A 36 2.12 7.16 6.84
N TRP A 37 2.65 7.81 5.79
CA TRP A 37 2.57 7.29 4.41
C TRP A 37 3.31 5.97 4.22
N HIS A 38 4.42 5.79 4.95
CA HIS A 38 5.16 4.54 4.95
C HIS A 38 4.40 3.42 5.67
N ALA A 39 3.80 3.70 6.83
CA ALA A 39 2.98 2.74 7.57
C ALA A 39 1.71 2.34 6.81
N PHE A 40 1.09 3.28 6.10
CA PHE A 40 -0.06 3.00 5.24
C PHE A 40 0.31 2.08 4.05
N ALA A 41 1.46 2.34 3.42
CA ALA A 41 1.98 1.47 2.36
C ALA A 41 2.25 0.05 2.89
N GLN A 42 2.91 -0.10 4.05
CA GLN A 42 3.15 -1.41 4.67
C GLN A 42 1.85 -2.16 4.98
N THR A 43 0.86 -1.47 5.56
CA THR A 43 -0.43 -2.09 5.92
C THR A 43 -1.20 -2.53 4.67
N SER A 44 -1.21 -1.70 3.63
CA SER A 44 -1.85 -2.03 2.34
C SER A 44 -1.22 -3.24 1.66
N LEU A 45 0.10 -3.37 1.75
CA LEU A 45 0.86 -4.48 1.17
C LEU A 45 0.62 -5.78 1.96
N LEU A 46 0.58 -5.70 3.29
CA LEU A 46 0.17 -6.81 4.17
C LEU A 46 -1.26 -7.28 3.87
N PHE A 47 -2.19 -6.35 3.66
CA PHE A 47 -3.58 -6.67 3.32
C PHE A 47 -3.68 -7.38 1.97
N ALA A 48 -2.93 -6.93 0.96
CA ALA A 48 -2.86 -7.57 -0.35
C ALA A 48 -2.31 -9.02 -0.25
N ILE A 49 -1.27 -9.23 0.55
CA ILE A 49 -0.69 -10.56 0.78
C ILE A 49 -1.68 -11.46 1.54
N ALA A 50 -2.28 -10.98 2.62
CA ALA A 50 -3.25 -11.74 3.43
C ALA A 50 -4.47 -12.14 2.60
N TRP A 51 -4.98 -11.25 1.75
CA TRP A 51 -6.07 -11.54 0.82
C TRP A 51 -5.69 -12.61 -0.20
N SER A 52 -4.47 -12.55 -0.73
CA SER A 52 -3.93 -13.55 -1.66
C SER A 52 -3.82 -14.93 -1.01
N LEU A 53 -3.28 -15.01 0.21
CA LEU A 53 -3.11 -16.27 0.95
C LEU A 53 -4.43 -16.88 1.43
N GLY A 54 -5.35 -16.06 1.97
CA GLY A 54 -6.66 -16.54 2.43
C GLY A 54 -7.46 -17.19 1.30
N LYS A 55 -7.34 -16.64 0.08
CA LYS A 55 -7.96 -17.24 -1.11
C LYS A 55 -7.31 -18.57 -1.51
N SER A 56 -5.99 -18.70 -1.43
CA SER A 56 -5.30 -19.98 -1.67
C SER A 56 -5.70 -21.06 -0.66
N SER A 57 -6.04 -20.67 0.57
CA SER A 57 -6.54 -21.59 1.60
C SER A 57 -8.00 -22.04 1.38
N VAL A 58 -8.83 -21.21 0.76
CA VAL A 58 -10.25 -21.51 0.48
C VAL A 58 -10.44 -22.35 -0.80
N SER A 59 -9.39 -22.50 -1.62
CA SER A 59 -9.43 -23.25 -2.88
C SER A 59 -8.97 -24.72 -2.76
N LYS A 60 -8.75 -25.23 -1.54
CA LYS A 60 -8.52 -26.66 -1.25
C LYS A 60 -9.81 -27.31 -0.77
#